data_AF-A0A5C7ZVC1-F1
#
_entry.id   AF-A0A5C7ZVC1-F1
#
_cell.length_a   1.000
_cell.length_b   1.000
_cell.length_c   1.000
_cell.angle_alpha   90.00
_cell.angle_beta   90.00
_cell.angle_gamma   90.00
#
_symmetry.space_group_name_H-M   'P 1'
#
loop_
_entity.id
_entity.type
_entity.pdbx_description
1 polymer ?
#
loop_
_entity_poly.entity_id
_entity_poly.type
_entity_poly.pdbx_seq_one_letter_code
_entity_poly.pdbx_strand_id
1 'polypeptide(L)'
;MKHLAFILLLPASTMASAIVVRHDVADSAYLVPDAALPALVDLPHEGHGVLIAPQWVLTAAHATQWHPIAEVMLNGDCLKVEEVLVHPGYKQLPDGLMTSNPERAIDFLAHLDDIALIKLAKPVANVSPIALYEGHAELGKTVVLFGKGATGNGKTGQIDGANRTRLRRAENVISAVEDRALVYTFDNGSTALPLEGMLGNGDSGGPVLLYTNGHWELLGLARGRLSTSPPGYYGQQSHQIRVSYYLDWIRATIGGTGLGRNA
;
A
#
# COMPACT_ATOMS: atom_id res chain seq x y z
N MET A 1 1.08 -18.57 -58.80
CA MET A 1 0.82 -19.10 -57.44
C MET A 1 1.84 -18.47 -56.49
N LYS A 2 1.41 -17.52 -55.64
CA LYS A 2 2.24 -17.00 -54.55
C LYS A 2 1.39 -17.08 -53.29
N HIS A 3 1.77 -18.01 -52.42
CA HIS A 3 1.06 -18.30 -51.17
C HIS A 3 1.23 -17.13 -50.20
N LEU A 4 0.10 -16.58 -49.74
CA LEU A 4 0.07 -15.57 -48.69
C LEU A 4 0.19 -16.33 -47.35
N ALA A 5 1.36 -16.28 -46.71
CA ALA A 5 1.54 -16.79 -45.36
C ALA A 5 1.00 -15.75 -44.37
N PHE A 6 -0.15 -16.03 -43.76
CA PHE A 6 -0.66 -15.27 -42.62
C PHE A 6 0.15 -15.66 -41.38
N ILE A 7 1.06 -14.78 -40.95
CA ILE A 7 1.70 -14.90 -39.65
C ILE A 7 0.70 -14.38 -38.62
N LEU A 8 0.18 -15.29 -37.80
CA LEU A 8 -0.65 -14.96 -36.64
C LEU A 8 0.28 -14.33 -35.58
N LEU A 9 0.29 -13.01 -35.47
CA LEU A 9 0.88 -12.34 -34.30
C LEU A 9 -0.07 -12.52 -33.11
N LEU A 10 0.31 -13.42 -32.19
CA LEU A 10 -0.25 -13.43 -30.84
C LEU A 10 0.21 -12.16 -30.11
N PRO A 11 -0.70 -11.39 -29.49
CA PRO A 11 -0.29 -10.26 -28.67
C PRO A 11 0.46 -10.80 -27.45
N ALA A 12 1.75 -10.48 -27.36
CA ALA A 12 2.51 -10.64 -26.13
C ALA A 12 1.95 -9.61 -25.14
N SER A 13 1.08 -10.07 -24.23
CA SER A 13 0.66 -9.29 -23.08
C SER A 13 1.89 -8.93 -22.27
N THR A 14 2.23 -7.65 -22.23
CA THR A 14 3.31 -7.14 -21.39
C THR A 14 2.93 -7.44 -19.93
N MET A 15 3.71 -8.32 -19.30
CA MET A 15 3.61 -8.63 -17.88
C MET A 15 4.01 -7.37 -17.11
N ALA A 16 3.01 -6.56 -16.76
CA ALA A 16 3.22 -5.51 -15.77
C ALA A 16 3.38 -6.18 -14.40
N SER A 17 4.24 -5.60 -13.58
CA SER A 17 4.80 -6.16 -12.35
C SER A 17 4.73 -5.10 -11.25
N ALA A 18 4.62 -5.49 -9.97
CA ALA A 18 4.59 -4.59 -8.79
C ALA A 18 5.84 -4.69 -7.90
N ILE A 19 5.94 -3.84 -6.87
CA ILE A 19 7.07 -3.72 -5.93
C ILE A 19 8.41 -3.48 -6.66
N VAL A 20 9.17 -2.47 -6.23
CA VAL A 20 10.54 -2.31 -6.73
C VAL A 20 11.43 -3.33 -6.02
N VAL A 21 12.08 -4.19 -6.81
CA VAL A 21 12.77 -5.39 -6.29
C VAL A 21 14.28 -5.26 -6.34
N ARG A 22 14.97 -6.20 -5.69
CA ARG A 22 16.41 -6.28 -5.84
C ARG A 22 16.80 -6.62 -7.28
N HIS A 23 17.82 -5.95 -7.80
CA HIS A 23 18.32 -6.18 -9.16
C HIS A 23 19.03 -7.54 -9.33
N ASP A 24 19.48 -8.14 -8.22
CA ASP A 24 20.27 -9.38 -8.16
C ASP A 24 19.42 -10.60 -7.75
N VAL A 25 18.10 -10.44 -7.59
CA VAL A 25 17.16 -11.51 -7.28
C VAL A 25 16.21 -11.67 -8.46
N ALA A 26 15.87 -12.92 -8.80
CA ALA A 26 14.93 -13.18 -9.87
C ALA A 26 13.55 -12.56 -9.55
N ASP A 27 13.01 -11.79 -10.49
CA ASP A 27 11.72 -11.11 -10.38
C ASP A 27 10.57 -12.06 -9.99
N SER A 28 10.61 -13.30 -10.48
CA SER A 28 9.62 -14.33 -10.18
C SER A 28 9.58 -14.74 -8.69
N ALA A 29 10.64 -14.50 -7.93
CA ALA A 29 10.68 -14.81 -6.50
C ALA A 29 9.77 -13.90 -5.65
N TYR A 30 9.40 -12.73 -6.20
CA TYR A 30 8.51 -11.76 -5.55
C TYR A 30 7.04 -12.02 -5.86
N LEU A 31 6.72 -12.78 -6.92
CA LEU A 31 5.35 -13.06 -7.34
C LEU A 31 4.68 -14.05 -6.39
N VAL A 32 3.45 -13.73 -6.00
CA VAL A 32 2.60 -14.61 -5.20
C VAL A 32 1.18 -14.68 -5.79
N PRO A 33 0.42 -15.76 -5.56
CA PRO A 33 -0.99 -15.78 -5.92
C PRO A 33 -1.78 -14.78 -5.06
N ASP A 34 -2.89 -14.25 -5.58
CA ASP A 34 -3.78 -13.36 -4.81
C ASP A 34 -4.27 -14.00 -3.50
N ALA A 35 -4.41 -15.33 -3.48
CA ALA A 35 -4.73 -16.11 -2.29
C ALA A 35 -3.67 -16.05 -1.17
N ALA A 36 -2.47 -15.50 -1.42
CA ALA A 36 -1.45 -15.29 -0.40
C ALA A 36 -1.83 -14.19 0.60
N LEU A 37 -2.71 -13.26 0.21
CA LEU A 37 -3.27 -12.25 1.11
C LEU A 37 -4.75 -11.98 0.75
N PRO A 38 -5.68 -12.87 1.13
CA PRO A 38 -7.09 -12.76 0.75
C PRO A 38 -7.79 -11.50 1.25
N ALA A 39 -7.25 -10.88 2.32
CA ALA A 39 -7.76 -9.65 2.92
C ALA A 39 -7.28 -8.36 2.23
N LEU A 40 -6.45 -8.45 1.19
CA LEU A 40 -6.06 -7.32 0.37
C LEU A 40 -7.25 -6.84 -0.46
N VAL A 41 -7.55 -5.56 -0.36
CA VAL A 41 -8.61 -4.88 -1.11
C VAL A 41 -7.97 -4.07 -2.22
N ASP A 42 -8.45 -4.21 -3.45
CA ASP A 42 -8.09 -3.31 -4.55
C ASP A 42 -9.10 -2.15 -4.62
N LEU A 43 -8.59 -0.92 -4.51
CA LEU A 43 -9.40 0.28 -4.75
C LEU A 43 -9.59 0.50 -6.26
N PRO A 44 -10.61 1.27 -6.70
CA PRO A 44 -10.79 1.61 -8.09
C PRO A 44 -9.54 2.27 -8.70
N HIS A 45 -9.19 1.86 -9.92
CA HIS A 45 -8.05 2.37 -10.72
C HIS A 45 -6.66 2.07 -10.15
N GLU A 46 -6.34 2.46 -8.92
CA GLU A 46 -5.04 2.25 -8.27
C GLU A 46 -5.19 2.28 -6.74
N GLY A 47 -4.15 1.84 -6.03
CA GLY A 47 -4.17 1.77 -4.57
C GLY A 47 -4.88 0.52 -4.02
N HIS A 48 -4.75 0.38 -2.71
CA HIS A 48 -5.15 -0.77 -1.93
C HIS A 48 -5.76 -0.38 -0.60
N GLY A 49 -6.40 -1.35 0.04
CA GLY A 49 -6.76 -1.32 1.45
C GLY A 49 -6.65 -2.71 2.05
N VAL A 50 -6.96 -2.81 3.34
CA VAL A 50 -6.88 -4.06 4.10
C VAL A 50 -8.20 -4.27 4.83
N LEU A 51 -8.83 -5.43 4.67
CA LEU A 51 -9.97 -5.80 5.50
C LEU A 51 -9.48 -6.02 6.94
N ILE A 52 -9.89 -5.16 7.87
CA ILE A 52 -9.47 -5.20 9.29
C ILE A 52 -10.61 -5.58 10.25
N ALA A 53 -11.86 -5.53 9.78
CA ALA A 53 -13.02 -6.14 10.40
C ALA A 53 -14.02 -6.54 9.30
N PRO A 54 -15.05 -7.36 9.56
CA PRO A 54 -15.91 -7.92 8.51
C PRO A 54 -16.50 -6.90 7.54
N GLN A 55 -16.76 -5.67 7.97
CA GLN A 55 -17.34 -4.61 7.14
C GLN A 55 -16.40 -3.40 6.96
N TRP A 56 -15.14 -3.51 7.39
CA TRP A 56 -14.25 -2.36 7.50
C TRP A 56 -12.92 -2.61 6.82
N VAL A 57 -12.61 -1.73 5.87
CA VAL A 57 -11.35 -1.70 5.15
C VAL A 57 -10.56 -0.47 5.62
N LEU A 58 -9.31 -0.66 6.03
CA LEU A 58 -8.38 0.42 6.35
C LEU A 58 -7.52 0.74 5.14
N THR A 59 -7.29 2.02 4.86
CA THR A 59 -6.47 2.47 3.73
C THR A 59 -5.84 3.85 4.02
N ALA A 60 -4.98 4.31 3.12
CA ALA A 60 -4.46 5.66 3.13
C ALA A 60 -5.55 6.66 2.68
N ALA A 61 -5.67 7.79 3.35
CA ALA A 61 -6.71 8.77 3.03
C ALA A 61 -6.56 9.32 1.61
N HIS A 62 -5.34 9.65 1.17
CA HIS A 62 -5.11 10.20 -0.17
C HIS A 62 -5.58 9.27 -1.30
N ALA A 63 -5.52 7.95 -1.09
CA ALA A 63 -5.97 6.97 -2.08
C ALA A 63 -7.51 7.02 -2.29
N THR A 64 -8.25 7.56 -1.32
CA THR A 64 -9.71 7.72 -1.43
C THR A 64 -10.14 9.07 -2.01
N GLN A 65 -9.19 9.96 -2.28
CA GLN A 65 -9.48 11.33 -2.73
C GLN A 65 -9.40 11.49 -4.25
N TRP A 66 -8.76 10.55 -4.94
CA TRP A 66 -8.60 10.61 -6.39
C TRP A 66 -9.95 10.48 -7.12
N HIS A 67 -10.78 9.55 -6.65
CA HIS A 67 -12.08 9.24 -7.22
C HIS A 67 -13.07 8.81 -6.14
N PRO A 68 -14.39 9.02 -6.33
CA PRO A 68 -15.40 8.42 -5.47
C PRO A 68 -15.26 6.89 -5.44
N ILE A 69 -15.21 6.30 -4.25
CA ILE A 69 -15.15 4.85 -4.07
C ILE A 69 -16.56 4.32 -3.84
N ALA A 70 -17.24 3.93 -4.92
CA ALA A 70 -18.55 3.27 -4.83
C ALA A 70 -18.44 1.76 -4.61
N GLU A 71 -17.36 1.15 -5.10
CA GLU A 71 -17.11 -0.28 -5.05
C GLU A 71 -15.60 -0.55 -4.86
N VAL A 72 -15.27 -1.69 -4.26
CA VAL A 72 -13.90 -2.20 -4.12
C VAL A 72 -13.85 -3.68 -4.48
N MET A 73 -12.68 -4.18 -4.87
CA MET A 73 -12.51 -5.62 -5.13
C MET A 73 -11.82 -6.29 -3.95
N LEU A 74 -12.37 -7.41 -3.47
CA LEU A 74 -11.78 -8.23 -2.41
C LEU A 74 -11.83 -9.69 -2.83
N ASN A 75 -10.68 -10.35 -2.94
CA ASN A 75 -10.58 -11.77 -3.31
C ASN A 75 -11.41 -12.16 -4.56
N GLY A 76 -11.48 -11.25 -5.54
CA GLY A 76 -12.25 -11.43 -6.79
C GLY A 76 -13.71 -10.96 -6.75
N ASP A 77 -14.25 -10.67 -5.56
CA ASP A 77 -15.62 -10.16 -5.40
C ASP A 77 -15.66 -8.64 -5.49
N CYS A 78 -16.67 -8.10 -6.20
CA CYS A 78 -16.96 -6.67 -6.21
C CYS A 78 -17.91 -6.32 -5.05
N LEU A 79 -17.41 -5.52 -4.10
CA LEU A 79 -18.11 -5.14 -2.88
C LEU A 79 -18.53 -3.69 -2.93
N LYS A 80 -19.81 -3.43 -2.65
CA LYS A 80 -20.34 -2.06 -2.55
C LYS A 80 -19.83 -1.37 -1.30
N VAL A 81 -19.49 -0.09 -1.44
CA VAL A 81 -19.13 0.80 -0.34
C VAL A 81 -20.37 1.53 0.15
N GLU A 82 -20.55 1.57 1.47
CA GLU A 82 -21.57 2.38 2.14
C GLU A 82 -21.05 3.79 2.38
N GLU A 83 -19.83 3.92 2.91
CA GLU A 83 -19.27 5.18 3.35
C GLU A 83 -17.74 5.14 3.34
N VAL A 84 -17.11 6.29 3.04
CA VAL A 84 -15.68 6.50 3.24
C VAL A 84 -15.51 7.54 4.35
N LEU A 85 -14.85 7.15 5.43
CA LEU A 85 -14.56 7.99 6.59
C LEU A 85 -13.08 8.35 6.62
N VAL A 86 -12.78 9.59 6.28
CA VAL A 86 -11.42 10.13 6.32
C VAL A 86 -11.12 10.65 7.72
N HIS A 87 -9.91 10.43 8.22
CA HIS A 87 -9.50 10.99 9.51
C HIS A 87 -9.66 12.54 9.50
N PRO A 88 -10.24 13.15 10.54
CA PRO A 88 -10.55 14.59 10.55
C PRO A 88 -9.31 15.51 10.45
N GLY A 89 -8.15 14.98 10.85
CA GLY A 89 -6.85 15.63 10.71
C GLY A 89 -6.29 15.63 9.27
N TYR A 90 -6.87 14.85 8.35
CA TYR A 90 -6.46 14.87 6.95
C TYR A 90 -6.75 16.24 6.31
N LYS A 91 -5.81 16.68 5.48
CA LYS A 91 -5.86 17.92 4.69
C LYS A 91 -5.31 17.66 3.30
N GLN A 92 -5.96 18.26 2.30
CA GLN A 92 -5.44 18.26 0.94
C GLN A 92 -4.16 19.11 0.88
N LEU A 93 -3.16 18.61 0.15
CA LEU A 93 -1.98 19.41 -0.17
C LEU A 93 -2.43 20.63 -0.98
N PRO A 94 -2.03 21.86 -0.60
CA PRO A 94 -2.39 23.04 -1.38
C PRO A 94 -1.91 22.95 -2.83
N ASP A 95 -2.78 23.32 -3.76
CA ASP A 95 -2.50 23.27 -5.20
C ASP A 95 -1.21 24.03 -5.54
N GLY A 96 -0.35 23.39 -6.33
CA GLY A 96 0.93 23.96 -6.76
C GLY A 96 2.00 24.07 -5.67
N LEU A 97 1.76 23.63 -4.42
CA LEU A 97 2.77 23.69 -3.36
C LEU A 97 3.98 22.82 -3.67
N MET A 98 3.76 21.61 -4.22
CA MET A 98 4.86 20.71 -4.60
C MET A 98 5.80 21.34 -5.64
N THR A 99 5.27 22.18 -6.54
CA THR A 99 6.06 22.86 -7.57
C THR A 99 6.70 24.15 -7.05
N SER A 100 5.98 24.92 -6.24
CA SER A 100 6.41 26.25 -5.78
C SER A 100 7.34 26.19 -4.55
N ASN A 101 7.16 25.20 -3.68
CA ASN A 101 8.01 24.97 -2.51
C ASN A 101 7.99 23.48 -2.11
N PRO A 102 8.79 22.63 -2.79
CA PRO A 102 8.83 21.19 -2.53
C PRO A 102 9.17 20.81 -1.09
N GLU A 103 10.08 21.54 -0.43
CA GLU A 103 10.46 21.29 0.97
C GLU A 103 9.25 21.46 1.90
N ARG A 104 8.50 22.55 1.73
CA ARG A 104 7.27 22.79 2.50
C ARG A 104 6.17 21.79 2.15
N ALA A 105 6.09 21.33 0.90
CA ALA A 105 5.15 20.29 0.51
C ALA A 105 5.47 18.95 1.17
N ILE A 106 6.75 18.57 1.19
CA ILE A 106 7.22 17.33 1.83
C ILE A 106 6.97 17.39 3.33
N ASP A 107 7.29 18.51 3.99
CA ASP A 107 7.01 18.72 5.41
C ASP A 107 5.50 18.61 5.73
N PHE A 108 4.65 19.22 4.90
CA PHE A 108 3.20 19.10 5.04
C PHE A 108 2.74 17.64 4.93
N LEU A 109 3.20 16.91 3.92
CA LEU A 109 2.84 15.50 3.70
C LEU A 109 3.39 14.59 4.80
N ALA A 110 4.53 14.93 5.40
CA ALA A 110 5.13 14.17 6.50
C ALA A 110 4.24 14.18 7.74
N HIS A 111 3.55 15.29 8.01
CA HIS A 111 2.71 15.51 9.19
C HIS A 111 1.21 15.26 8.95
N LEU A 112 0.83 14.80 7.76
CA LEU A 112 -0.55 14.55 7.37
C LEU A 112 -1.12 13.31 8.08
N ASP A 113 -2.34 13.42 8.61
CA ASP A 113 -3.09 12.26 9.09
C ASP A 113 -3.71 11.48 7.90
N ASP A 114 -2.84 10.82 7.14
CA ASP A 114 -3.13 10.17 5.86
C ASP A 114 -3.81 8.79 6.02
N ILE A 115 -4.92 8.73 6.74
CA ILE A 115 -5.63 7.46 7.01
C ILE A 115 -7.14 7.59 6.84
N ALA A 116 -7.76 6.55 6.28
CA ALA A 116 -9.20 6.46 6.07
C ALA A 116 -9.72 5.05 6.33
N LEU A 117 -11.01 4.98 6.68
CA LEU A 117 -11.78 3.76 6.79
C LEU A 117 -12.83 3.75 5.69
N ILE A 118 -12.98 2.61 5.03
CA ILE A 118 -14.07 2.36 4.08
C ILE A 118 -15.01 1.36 4.73
N LYS A 119 -16.27 1.76 4.91
CA LYS A 119 -17.35 0.90 5.38
C LYS A 119 -17.99 0.24 4.17
N LEU A 120 -17.96 -1.09 4.15
CA LEU A 120 -18.64 -1.88 3.12
C LEU A 120 -20.14 -1.89 3.38
N ALA A 121 -20.97 -2.04 2.33
CA ALA A 121 -22.43 -2.10 2.49
C ALA A 121 -22.92 -3.38 3.19
N LYS A 122 -22.10 -4.43 3.18
CA LYS A 122 -22.39 -5.71 3.85
C LYS A 122 -21.11 -6.29 4.46
N PRO A 123 -21.20 -6.98 5.61
CA PRO A 123 -20.08 -7.75 6.14
C PRO A 123 -19.62 -8.86 5.18
N VAL A 124 -18.31 -9.08 5.12
CA VAL A 124 -17.64 -10.16 4.42
C VAL A 124 -17.48 -11.35 5.38
N ALA A 125 -18.01 -12.51 5.02
CA ALA A 125 -17.98 -13.71 5.86
C ALA A 125 -16.84 -14.69 5.52
N ASN A 126 -16.39 -14.71 4.26
CA ASN A 126 -15.49 -15.75 3.73
C ASN A 126 -14.01 -15.33 3.68
N VAL A 127 -13.69 -14.15 4.21
CA VAL A 127 -12.32 -13.64 4.29
C VAL A 127 -12.08 -13.21 5.73
N SER A 128 -11.06 -13.81 6.37
CA SER A 128 -10.64 -13.41 7.71
C SER A 128 -9.97 -12.02 7.64
N PRO A 129 -10.43 -11.04 8.43
CA PRO A 129 -9.74 -9.76 8.52
C PRO A 129 -8.34 -9.90 9.12
N ILE A 130 -7.44 -8.97 8.77
CA ILE A 130 -6.10 -8.87 9.36
C ILE A 130 -6.21 -8.18 10.72
N ALA A 131 -5.58 -8.75 11.74
CA ALA A 131 -5.52 -8.14 13.06
C ALA A 131 -4.69 -6.84 13.02
N LEU A 132 -5.09 -5.82 13.76
CA LEU A 132 -4.27 -4.63 13.95
C LEU A 132 -3.14 -4.95 14.93
N TYR A 133 -1.93 -4.47 14.66
CA TYR A 133 -0.86 -4.53 15.64
C TYR A 133 -1.12 -3.49 16.75
N GLU A 134 -1.22 -3.97 17.99
CA GLU A 134 -1.56 -3.14 19.15
C GLU A 134 -0.35 -2.75 20.02
N GLY A 135 0.85 -3.19 19.62
CA GLY A 135 2.09 -2.90 20.34
C GLY A 135 2.72 -1.56 19.95
N HIS A 136 3.89 -1.30 20.54
CA HIS A 136 4.73 -0.10 20.30
C HIS A 136 6.21 -0.45 20.06
N ALA A 137 6.51 -1.74 19.85
CA ALA A 137 7.86 -2.25 19.63
C ALA A 137 8.14 -2.58 18.15
N GLU A 138 7.76 -1.70 17.21
CA GLU A 138 7.88 -1.94 15.76
C GLU A 138 9.34 -1.93 15.27
N LEU A 139 10.23 -1.18 15.94
CA LEU A 139 11.62 -1.00 15.54
C LEU A 139 12.36 -2.34 15.45
N GLY A 140 13.09 -2.54 14.35
CA GLY A 140 13.88 -3.74 14.11
C GLY A 140 13.08 -4.97 13.70
N LYS A 141 11.74 -4.89 13.59
CA LYS A 141 10.94 -5.99 13.06
C LYS A 141 11.14 -6.13 11.56
N THR A 142 11.33 -7.36 11.10
CA THR A 142 11.18 -7.71 9.69
C THR A 142 9.70 -7.71 9.35
N VAL A 143 9.33 -6.91 8.36
CA VAL A 143 7.96 -6.77 7.85
C VAL A 143 7.86 -7.31 6.44
N VAL A 144 6.66 -7.75 6.08
CA VAL A 144 6.31 -8.21 4.74
C VAL A 144 5.41 -7.16 4.10
N LEU A 145 5.82 -6.73 2.91
CA LEU A 145 5.15 -5.76 2.07
C LEU A 145 4.34 -6.53 1.03
N PHE A 146 3.09 -6.14 0.79
CA PHE A 146 2.30 -6.65 -0.33
C PHE A 146 1.80 -5.52 -1.20
N GLY A 147 1.81 -5.73 -2.51
CA GLY A 147 1.44 -4.70 -3.47
C GLY A 147 1.16 -5.23 -4.87
N LYS A 148 0.34 -4.49 -5.62
CA LYS A 148 0.09 -4.68 -7.05
C LYS A 148 0.46 -3.43 -7.87
N GLY A 149 1.12 -2.42 -7.30
CA GLY A 149 1.51 -1.19 -7.97
C GLY A 149 2.63 -1.35 -9.01
N ALA A 150 3.47 -0.31 -9.12
CA ALA A 150 4.60 -0.22 -10.02
C ALA A 150 5.78 -1.10 -9.55
N THR A 151 6.60 -1.54 -10.50
CA THR A 151 7.83 -2.30 -10.23
C THR A 151 9.07 -1.54 -10.68
N GLY A 152 10.19 -2.23 -10.74
CA GLY A 152 11.49 -1.75 -11.19
C GLY A 152 12.56 -2.53 -10.47
N ASN A 153 13.76 -1.95 -10.37
CA ASN A 153 14.76 -2.50 -9.47
C ASN A 153 15.57 -1.40 -8.78
N GLY A 154 16.21 -1.75 -7.67
CA GLY A 154 16.99 -0.82 -6.85
C GLY A 154 18.09 -0.03 -7.57
N LYS A 155 18.60 -0.47 -8.73
CA LYS A 155 19.60 0.28 -9.51
C LYS A 155 18.99 1.39 -10.37
N THR A 156 17.81 1.13 -10.92
CA THR A 156 17.17 2.05 -11.89
C THR A 156 15.95 2.76 -11.32
N GLY A 157 15.56 2.43 -10.09
CA GLY A 157 14.31 2.89 -9.50
C GLY A 157 13.10 2.17 -10.08
N GLN A 158 11.93 2.69 -9.74
CA GLN A 158 10.68 2.25 -10.35
C GLN A 158 10.64 2.54 -11.85
N ILE A 159 9.86 1.74 -12.57
CA ILE A 159 9.53 1.91 -13.99
C ILE A 159 8.07 2.33 -14.07
N ASP A 160 7.80 3.39 -14.82
CA ASP A 160 6.43 3.84 -15.07
C ASP A 160 5.66 2.77 -15.85
N GLY A 161 4.42 2.50 -15.42
CA GLY A 161 3.63 1.41 -15.98
C GLY A 161 2.20 1.43 -15.47
N ALA A 162 1.51 0.29 -15.59
CA ALA A 162 0.18 0.15 -15.03
C ALA A 162 0.22 0.27 -13.50
N ASN A 163 -0.68 1.07 -12.93
CA ASN A 163 -0.78 1.26 -11.48
C ASN A 163 -1.46 0.06 -10.75
N ARG A 164 -1.79 -1.01 -11.49
CA ARG A 164 -2.20 -2.31 -10.95
C ARG A 164 -1.72 -3.45 -11.83
N THR A 165 -1.11 -4.44 -11.19
CA THR A 165 -0.43 -5.58 -11.80
C THR A 165 -0.68 -6.86 -10.98
N ARG A 166 0.22 -7.85 -11.04
CA ARG A 166 0.12 -9.08 -10.25
C ARG A 166 0.59 -8.87 -8.81
N LEU A 167 -0.04 -9.57 -7.87
CA LEU A 167 0.35 -9.52 -6.46
C LEU A 167 1.79 -9.98 -6.25
N ARG A 168 2.50 -9.19 -5.47
CA ARG A 168 3.85 -9.48 -5.04
C ARG A 168 4.02 -9.29 -3.56
N ARG A 169 5.05 -9.95 -3.03
CA ARG A 169 5.54 -9.74 -1.68
C ARG A 169 7.01 -9.37 -1.68
N ALA A 170 7.41 -8.52 -0.76
CA ALA A 170 8.79 -8.25 -0.42
C ALA A 170 8.94 -8.14 1.09
N GLU A 171 10.18 -8.05 1.55
CA GLU A 171 10.53 -7.91 2.96
C GLU A 171 11.29 -6.60 3.16
N ASN A 172 11.20 -6.04 4.36
CA ASN A 172 12.12 -5.00 4.80
C ASN A 172 12.24 -5.02 6.33
N VAL A 173 13.15 -4.24 6.91
CA VAL A 173 13.29 -4.06 8.37
C VAL A 173 12.90 -2.64 8.73
N ILE A 174 12.05 -2.49 9.75
CA ILE A 174 11.72 -1.16 10.28
C ILE A 174 12.99 -0.55 10.92
N SER A 175 13.55 0.45 10.26
CA SER A 175 14.79 1.14 10.65
C SER A 175 14.55 2.37 11.52
N ALA A 176 13.35 2.95 11.48
CA ALA A 176 12.95 4.04 12.38
C ALA A 176 11.44 3.99 12.67
N VAL A 177 11.06 4.54 13.82
CA VAL A 177 9.66 4.68 14.25
C VAL A 177 9.45 6.12 14.69
N GLU A 178 8.49 6.77 14.08
CA GLU A 178 8.01 8.11 14.41
C GLU A 178 6.57 8.01 14.94
N ASP A 179 5.98 9.13 15.35
CA ASP A 179 4.59 9.16 15.80
C ASP A 179 3.66 8.63 14.71
N ARG A 180 3.69 9.24 13.51
CA ARG A 180 2.78 8.89 12.40
C ARG A 180 3.39 7.94 11.36
N ALA A 181 4.67 7.62 11.47
CA ALA A 181 5.38 6.90 10.42
C ALA A 181 6.21 5.72 10.93
N LEU A 182 6.20 4.64 10.13
CA LEU A 182 7.22 3.60 10.18
C LEU A 182 8.17 3.81 9.00
N VAL A 183 9.47 3.70 9.24
CA VAL A 183 10.48 3.94 8.19
C VAL A 183 11.27 2.67 7.98
N TYR A 184 11.52 2.34 6.71
CA TYR A 184 12.46 1.32 6.31
C TYR A 184 13.37 1.84 5.19
N THR A 185 14.53 1.24 4.99
CA THR A 185 15.48 1.63 3.94
C THR A 185 15.55 0.53 2.90
N PHE A 186 15.57 0.86 1.62
CA PHE A 186 15.74 -0.16 0.58
C PHE A 186 17.22 -0.48 0.38
N ASP A 187 17.70 -1.54 1.04
CA ASP A 187 19.11 -1.90 1.06
C ASP A 187 19.54 -2.75 -0.16
N ASN A 188 20.86 -2.89 -0.33
CA ASN A 188 21.47 -3.81 -1.30
C ASN A 188 22.60 -4.64 -0.68
N GLY A 189 23.12 -5.61 -1.44
CA GLY A 189 24.32 -6.35 -1.06
C GLY A 189 24.09 -7.19 0.20
N SER A 190 25.06 -7.15 1.12
CA SER A 190 25.10 -7.99 2.31
C SER A 190 24.22 -7.52 3.47
N THR A 191 23.75 -6.28 3.45
CA THR A 191 22.83 -5.75 4.47
C THR A 191 21.37 -6.00 4.15
N ALA A 192 21.07 -6.32 2.89
CA ALA A 192 19.71 -6.52 2.42
C ALA A 192 19.16 -7.92 2.67
N LEU A 193 17.86 -7.99 2.97
CA LEU A 193 17.09 -9.22 3.11
C LEU A 193 17.01 -10.00 1.78
N PRO A 194 16.75 -11.33 1.83
CA PRO A 194 16.68 -12.17 0.63
C PRO A 194 15.65 -11.69 -0.39
N LEU A 195 14.46 -11.28 0.07
CA LEU A 195 13.41 -10.72 -0.78
C LEU A 195 13.19 -9.23 -0.49
N GLU A 196 14.28 -8.48 -0.32
CA GLU A 196 14.12 -7.06 -0.05
C GLU A 196 13.45 -6.31 -1.20
N GLY A 197 12.61 -5.34 -0.88
CA GLY A 197 11.94 -4.51 -1.86
C GLY A 197 11.36 -3.24 -1.26
N MET A 198 10.78 -2.41 -2.11
CA MET A 198 10.18 -1.14 -1.75
C MET A 198 8.85 -0.96 -2.48
N LEU A 199 7.81 -0.57 -1.75
CA LEU A 199 6.52 -0.18 -2.32
C LEU A 199 6.69 1.02 -3.26
N GLY A 200 5.95 1.02 -4.36
CA GLY A 200 6.02 2.02 -5.42
C GLY A 200 4.71 2.77 -5.64
N ASN A 201 4.64 3.51 -6.75
CA ASN A 201 3.39 4.11 -7.19
C ASN A 201 2.30 3.03 -7.34
N GLY A 202 1.04 3.35 -7.01
CA GLY A 202 -0.08 2.41 -7.09
C GLY A 202 -0.22 1.46 -5.90
N ASP A 203 0.79 1.34 -5.03
CA ASP A 203 0.69 0.53 -3.81
C ASP A 203 0.00 1.25 -2.64
N SER A 204 -0.30 2.56 -2.78
CA SER A 204 -0.91 3.42 -1.74
C SER A 204 -2.06 2.76 -0.98
N GLY A 205 -2.03 2.82 0.35
CA GLY A 205 -2.96 2.14 1.24
C GLY A 205 -2.74 0.63 1.40
N GLY A 206 -1.76 0.05 0.69
CA GLY A 206 -1.38 -1.35 0.78
C GLY A 206 -0.71 -1.71 2.11
N PRO A 207 -0.76 -2.98 2.53
CA PRO A 207 -0.34 -3.36 3.87
C PRO A 207 1.17 -3.51 4.06
N VAL A 208 1.63 -3.06 5.23
CA VAL A 208 2.92 -3.43 5.84
C VAL A 208 2.62 -4.36 7.01
N LEU A 209 2.97 -5.64 6.87
CA LEU A 209 2.54 -6.70 7.79
C LEU A 209 3.69 -7.25 8.60
N LEU A 210 3.40 -7.64 9.83
CA LEU A 210 4.23 -8.53 10.63
C LEU A 210 3.63 -9.92 10.62
N TYR A 211 4.44 -10.94 10.37
CA TYR A 211 4.03 -12.32 10.62
C TYR A 211 4.56 -12.76 11.98
N THR A 212 3.67 -13.00 12.94
CA THR A 212 4.04 -13.48 14.28
C THR A 212 3.02 -14.49 14.77
N ASN A 213 3.46 -15.48 15.55
CA ASN A 213 2.58 -16.49 16.15
C ASN A 213 1.57 -17.12 15.16
N GLY A 214 2.01 -17.36 13.91
CA GLY A 214 1.21 -18.01 12.87
C GLY A 214 0.17 -17.12 12.19
N HIS A 215 0.11 -15.82 12.47
CA HIS A 215 -0.86 -14.90 11.86
C HIS A 215 -0.24 -13.57 11.43
N TRP A 216 -0.96 -12.84 10.60
CA TRP A 216 -0.60 -11.50 10.14
C TRP A 216 -1.15 -10.44 11.10
N GLU A 217 -0.32 -9.45 11.41
CA GLU A 217 -0.71 -8.21 12.08
C GLU A 217 -0.36 -7.02 11.17
N LEU A 218 -1.28 -6.05 11.07
CA LEU A 218 -1.11 -4.84 10.28
C LEU A 218 -0.37 -3.77 11.08
N LEU A 219 0.86 -3.45 10.67
CA LEU A 219 1.71 -2.44 11.32
C LEU A 219 1.57 -1.08 10.64
N GLY A 220 1.45 -1.09 9.32
CA GLY A 220 1.43 0.13 8.55
C GLY A 220 0.71 0.02 7.22
N LEU A 221 0.55 1.18 6.57
CA LEU A 221 -0.02 1.30 5.24
C LEU A 221 0.94 2.07 4.33
N ALA A 222 0.96 1.67 3.06
CA ALA A 222 1.66 2.37 1.99
C ALA A 222 1.20 3.82 1.92
N ARG A 223 2.13 4.76 2.11
CA ARG A 223 1.83 6.20 2.03
C ARG A 223 2.23 6.77 0.67
N GLY A 224 1.79 7.99 0.41
CA GLY A 224 2.27 8.79 -0.71
C GLY A 224 3.74 9.24 -0.55
N ARG A 225 4.43 9.43 -1.68
CA ARG A 225 5.85 9.78 -1.73
C ARG A 225 6.19 11.07 -0.96
N LEU A 226 7.24 11.02 -0.14
CA LEU A 226 7.85 12.18 0.56
C LEU A 226 9.17 12.63 -0.10
N SER A 227 9.19 12.71 -1.42
CA SER A 227 10.39 13.04 -2.19
C SER A 227 10.01 13.56 -3.58
N THR A 228 10.90 14.32 -4.20
CA THR A 228 10.80 14.71 -5.61
C THR A 228 11.47 13.69 -6.54
N SER A 229 12.34 12.83 -6.02
CA SER A 229 12.94 11.74 -6.79
C SER A 229 11.96 10.56 -6.93
N PRO A 230 11.97 9.83 -8.07
CA PRO A 230 11.20 8.60 -8.18
C PRO A 230 11.56 7.60 -7.07
N PRO A 231 10.60 6.82 -6.56
CA PRO A 231 10.86 5.81 -5.55
C PRO A 231 11.62 4.60 -6.12
N GLY A 232 12.14 3.79 -5.22
CA GLY A 232 12.68 2.48 -5.54
C GLY A 232 14.19 2.43 -5.79
N TYR A 233 14.95 3.50 -5.52
CA TYR A 233 16.41 3.42 -5.57
C TYR A 233 16.97 2.86 -4.27
N TYR A 234 18.07 2.12 -4.37
CA TYR A 234 18.78 1.67 -3.17
C TYR A 234 19.23 2.83 -2.29
N GLY A 235 19.20 2.61 -0.98
CA GLY A 235 19.49 3.61 0.05
C GLY A 235 18.36 4.62 0.27
N GLN A 236 17.28 4.58 -0.51
CA GLN A 236 16.11 5.42 -0.22
C GLN A 236 15.37 4.91 1.01
N GLN A 237 14.96 5.86 1.84
CA GLN A 237 14.01 5.60 2.91
C GLN A 237 12.59 5.66 2.39
N SER A 238 11.79 4.69 2.81
CA SER A 238 10.35 4.68 2.62
C SER A 238 9.69 4.88 3.97
N HIS A 239 8.86 5.91 4.08
CA HIS A 239 8.02 6.10 5.25
C HIS A 239 6.68 5.42 4.97
N GLN A 240 5.99 4.92 5.98
CA GLN A 240 4.71 4.21 5.90
C GLN A 240 3.79 4.78 6.98
N ILE A 241 2.48 4.83 6.77
CA ILE A 241 1.55 5.28 7.82
C ILE A 241 1.62 4.28 8.97
N ARG A 242 1.86 4.74 10.20
CA ARG A 242 1.92 3.88 11.39
C ARG A 242 0.51 3.62 11.94
N VAL A 243 0.03 2.39 11.85
CA VAL A 243 -1.36 2.05 12.24
C VAL A 243 -1.57 2.13 13.74
N SER A 244 -0.58 1.76 14.56
CA SER A 244 -0.68 1.79 16.02
C SER A 244 -0.96 3.20 16.58
N TYR A 245 -0.53 4.25 15.88
CA TYR A 245 -0.82 5.65 16.22
C TYR A 245 -2.30 6.02 16.10
N TYR A 246 -3.04 5.35 15.21
CA TYR A 246 -4.45 5.66 14.91
C TYR A 246 -5.45 4.69 15.55
N LEU A 247 -5.01 3.79 16.43
CA LEU A 247 -5.86 2.74 17.01
C LEU A 247 -7.12 3.29 17.68
N ASP A 248 -6.99 4.39 18.44
CA ASP A 248 -8.12 4.99 19.14
C ASP A 248 -9.16 5.53 18.16
N TRP A 249 -8.73 6.22 17.09
CA TRP A 249 -9.62 6.70 16.04
C TRP A 249 -10.28 5.54 15.28
N ILE A 250 -9.51 4.50 14.94
CA ILE A 250 -10.02 3.31 14.24
C ILE A 250 -11.12 2.63 15.09
N ARG A 251 -10.83 2.37 16.36
CA ARG A 251 -11.77 1.71 17.30
C ARG A 251 -13.01 2.55 17.55
N ALA A 252 -12.87 3.86 17.76
CA ALA A 252 -14.01 4.74 17.98
C ALA A 252 -14.92 4.81 16.75
N THR A 253 -14.32 4.81 15.54
CA THR A 253 -15.08 4.83 14.28
C THR A 253 -15.81 3.51 14.03
N ILE A 254 -15.12 2.37 14.17
CA ILE A 254 -15.72 1.04 14.00
C ILE A 254 -16.79 0.74 15.06
N GLY A 255 -16.56 1.15 16.31
CA GLY A 255 -17.48 0.97 17.43
C GLY A 255 -18.70 1.89 17.41
N GLY A 256 -18.81 2.80 16.44
CA GLY A 256 -19.93 3.73 16.31
C GLY A 256 -19.94 4.88 17.33
N THR A 257 -18.87 5.06 18.10
CA THR A 257 -18.69 6.13 19.08
C THR A 257 -17.89 7.30 18.50
N GLY A 258 -18.22 7.72 17.27
CA GLY A 258 -17.49 8.78 16.57
C GLY A 258 -17.45 10.08 17.37
N LEU A 259 -16.26 10.45 17.83
CA LEU A 259 -15.95 11.83 18.23
C LEU A 259 -15.99 12.68 16.97
N GLY A 260 -17.10 13.38 16.75
CA GLY A 260 -17.23 14.36 15.67
C GLY A 260 -18.06 13.89 14.47
N ARG A 261 -19.34 13.56 14.70
CA ARG A 261 -20.36 13.83 13.68
C ARG A 261 -20.62 15.34 13.70
N ASN A 262 -19.81 16.11 12.98
CA ASN A 262 -20.17 17.49 12.69
C ASN A 262 -21.20 17.47 11.56
N ALA A 263 -22.41 17.89 11.95
CA ALA A 263 -23.48 18.31 11.06
C ALA A 263 -23.05 19.50 10.18
#